data_AF-A0A2N1TR90-F1
#
_entry.id   AF-A0A2N1TR90-F1
#
_cell.length_a   1.000
_cell.length_b   1.000
_cell.length_c   1.000
_cell.angle_alpha   90.00
_cell.angle_beta   90.00
_cell.angle_gamma   90.00
#
_symmetry.space_group_name_H-M   'P 1'
#
loop_
_entity.id
_entity.type
_entity.pdbx_description
1 polymer ?
#
loop_
_entity_poly.entity_id
_entity_poly.type
_entity_poly.pdbx_seq_one_letter_code
_entity_poly.pdbx_strand_id
1 'polypeptide(L)'
;MTLTNIEALRYGALENGCLADLGAGLTVVLGPNESGKSTFTALTRHVLYGYPYANAKENGYLPPSGGRAARLVFSDSAGTWAIERTEGPKRGPYKVIALSGPERPGLLDEIVGGVSEQTFRVVFGFGLDELAQIGSAESAGVVARLYAAGTGLEVNPIDVRRQVEALASEIYSPRASKPQLNALAASIKSLREHIRALESEAASYAAEQLRLNELSERLLPLKQQRDEADSAARALARDLQQVQAVA
;
A
#
# COMPACT_ATOMS: atom_id res chain seq x y z
N MET A 1 14.68 37.32 6.01
CA MET A 1 13.27 37.54 5.66
C MET A 1 12.41 37.07 6.82
N THR A 2 11.60 37.95 7.39
CA THR A 2 10.82 37.68 8.61
C THR A 2 9.39 38.12 8.39
N LEU A 3 8.41 37.30 8.79
CA LEU A 3 6.99 37.68 8.81
C LEU A 3 6.76 38.67 9.96
N THR A 4 6.27 39.86 9.66
CA THR A 4 6.04 40.92 10.66
C THR A 4 4.56 41.13 10.98
N ASN A 5 3.68 40.95 9.99
CA ASN A 5 2.24 41.16 10.18
C ASN A 5 1.40 40.11 9.44
N ILE A 6 0.28 39.73 10.04
CA ILE A 6 -0.79 38.95 9.42
C ILE A 6 -2.06 39.80 9.43
N GLU A 7 -2.59 40.12 8.25
CA GLU A 7 -3.70 41.07 8.12
C GLU A 7 -4.90 40.44 7.41
N ALA A 8 -6.03 40.43 8.13
CA ALA A 8 -7.32 39.97 7.70
C ALA A 8 -8.15 41.15 7.18
N LEU A 9 -7.93 41.57 5.93
CA LEU A 9 -8.70 42.67 5.33
C LEU A 9 -10.20 42.31 5.32
N ARG A 10 -10.54 41.14 4.79
CA ARG A 10 -11.87 40.50 4.84
C ARG A 10 -11.71 38.99 4.94
N TYR A 11 -11.87 38.41 6.13
CA TYR A 11 -11.67 36.98 6.35
C TYR A 11 -12.49 36.46 7.53
N GLY A 12 -13.55 35.70 7.26
CA GLY A 12 -14.48 35.21 8.28
C GLY A 12 -15.00 36.34 9.19
N ALA A 13 -14.89 36.15 10.50
CA ALA A 13 -15.23 37.17 11.50
C ALA A 13 -14.08 38.14 11.82
N LEU A 14 -12.88 37.94 11.25
CA LEU A 14 -11.70 38.78 11.47
C LEU A 14 -11.62 39.97 10.51
N GLU A 15 -12.74 40.55 10.12
CA GLU A 15 -12.72 41.69 9.19
C GLU A 15 -11.95 42.88 9.79
N ASN A 16 -10.99 43.42 9.02
CA ASN A 16 -10.00 44.41 9.46
C ASN A 16 -9.14 44.00 10.67
N GLY A 17 -9.01 42.70 10.95
CA GLY A 17 -8.16 42.18 12.00
C GLY A 17 -6.68 42.21 11.61
N CYS A 18 -5.79 42.53 12.56
CA CYS A 18 -4.35 42.55 12.34
C CYS A 18 -3.61 41.92 13.53
N LEU A 19 -2.70 41.00 13.23
CA LEU A 19 -1.69 40.54 14.16
C LEU A 19 -0.36 41.16 13.73
N ALA A 20 0.05 42.22 14.42
CA ALA A 20 1.26 42.99 14.14
C ALA A 20 2.40 42.60 15.09
N ASP A 21 3.57 43.20 14.84
CA ASP A 21 4.76 43.08 15.68
C ASP A 21 5.22 41.63 15.89
N LEU A 22 5.05 40.80 14.87
CA LEU A 22 5.65 39.46 14.83
C LEU A 22 7.17 39.64 14.75
N GLY A 23 7.83 39.43 15.89
CA GLY A 23 9.26 39.58 16.03
C GLY A 23 10.05 38.39 15.46
N ALA A 24 11.37 38.52 15.48
CA ALA A 24 12.26 37.40 15.22
C ALA A 24 12.21 36.38 16.37
N GLY A 25 12.30 35.10 16.05
CA GLY A 25 12.32 34.02 17.04
C GLY A 25 10.93 33.52 17.40
N LEU A 26 10.73 33.18 18.68
CA LEU A 26 9.47 32.61 19.17
C LEU A 26 8.47 33.71 19.50
N THR A 27 7.36 33.76 18.76
CA THR A 27 6.21 34.62 19.04
C THR A 27 5.08 33.81 19.66
N VAL A 28 4.56 34.24 20.81
CA VAL A 28 3.42 33.58 21.50
C VAL A 28 2.21 34.51 21.44
N VAL A 29 1.15 34.04 20.78
CA VAL A 29 -0.13 34.77 20.66
C VAL A 29 -1.11 34.26 21.73
N LEU A 30 -1.33 35.06 22.77
CA LEU A 30 -2.25 34.74 23.86
C LEU A 30 -3.61 35.42 23.66
N GLY A 31 -4.68 34.68 23.93
CA GLY A 31 -6.03 35.26 23.98
C GLY A 31 -7.06 34.22 24.42
N PRO A 32 -8.28 34.64 24.79
CA PRO A 32 -9.38 33.74 25.14
C PRO A 32 -9.70 32.74 24.01
N ASN A 33 -10.42 31.67 24.33
CA ASN A 33 -11.00 30.82 23.28
C ASN A 33 -11.83 31.68 22.33
N GLU A 34 -11.87 31.30 21.05
CA GLU A 34 -12.60 32.01 19.99
C GLU A 34 -12.07 33.42 19.64
N SER A 35 -10.95 33.86 20.22
CA SER A 35 -10.30 35.13 19.87
C SER A 35 -9.70 35.19 18.46
N GLY A 36 -9.93 34.17 17.62
CA GLY A 36 -9.43 34.12 16.25
C GLY A 36 -8.01 33.60 16.05
N LYS A 37 -7.34 33.04 17.07
CA LYS A 37 -5.97 32.48 16.94
C LYS A 37 -5.86 31.44 15.82
N SER A 38 -6.69 30.39 15.87
CA SER A 38 -6.72 29.36 14.83
C SER A 38 -7.13 29.92 13.47
N THR A 39 -7.95 30.98 13.46
CA THR A 39 -8.36 31.68 12.23
C THR A 39 -7.19 32.42 11.59
N PHE A 40 -6.31 33.08 12.36
CA PHE A 40 -5.07 33.69 11.85
C PHE A 40 -4.08 32.63 11.32
N THR A 41 -4.00 31.46 11.96
CA THR A 41 -3.22 30.32 11.44
C THR A 41 -3.74 29.85 10.08
N ALA A 42 -5.07 29.68 9.95
CA ALA A 42 -5.69 29.30 8.67
C ALA A 42 -5.52 30.40 7.61
N LEU A 43 -5.67 31.68 7.98
CA LEU A 43 -5.46 32.80 7.07
C LEU A 43 -4.05 32.81 6.49
N THR A 44 -3.04 32.59 7.33
CA THR A 44 -1.63 32.53 6.88
C THR A 44 -1.46 31.45 5.81
N ARG A 45 -2.03 30.27 6.04
CA ARG A 45 -2.02 29.17 5.08
C ARG A 45 -2.73 29.52 3.79
N HIS A 46 -3.90 30.16 3.85
CA HIS A 46 -4.68 30.53 2.67
C HIS A 46 -3.99 31.59 1.83
N VAL A 47 -3.28 32.53 2.45
CA VAL A 47 -2.48 33.51 1.68
C VAL A 47 -1.32 32.81 0.97
N LEU A 48 -0.60 31.90 1.64
CA LEU A 48 0.53 31.18 1.04
C LEU A 48 0.10 30.22 -0.07
N TYR A 49 -0.93 29.40 0.16
CA TYR A 49 -1.25 28.25 -0.71
C TYR A 49 -2.59 28.37 -1.47
N GLY A 50 -3.37 29.40 -1.18
CA GLY A 50 -4.68 29.60 -1.78
C GLY A 50 -5.83 29.10 -0.92
N TYR A 51 -6.99 29.71 -1.12
CA TYR A 51 -8.22 29.39 -0.41
C TYR A 51 -8.66 27.94 -0.66
N PRO A 52 -9.30 27.28 0.32
CA PRO A 52 -9.74 25.89 0.17
C PRO A 52 -10.84 25.79 -0.89
N TYR A 53 -10.90 24.62 -1.54
CA TYR A 53 -12.02 24.26 -2.41
C TYR A 53 -13.31 24.11 -1.60
N ALA A 54 -14.47 24.29 -2.24
CA ALA A 54 -15.78 24.22 -1.58
C ALA A 54 -16.07 22.87 -0.90
N ASN A 55 -15.45 21.78 -1.37
CA ASN A 55 -15.57 20.43 -0.83
C ASN A 55 -14.45 20.05 0.16
N ALA A 56 -13.54 20.97 0.48
CA ALA A 56 -12.50 20.71 1.47
C ALA A 56 -13.12 20.65 2.87
N LYS A 57 -12.56 19.81 3.75
CA LYS A 57 -12.97 19.75 5.17
C LYS A 57 -12.62 21.02 5.95
N GLU A 58 -11.66 21.80 5.45
CA GLU A 58 -11.21 23.01 6.11
C GLU A 58 -12.19 24.17 5.90
N ASN A 59 -12.39 24.96 6.95
CA ASN A 59 -13.25 26.13 6.88
C ASN A 59 -12.70 27.17 5.88
N GLY A 60 -13.56 27.59 4.95
CA GLY A 60 -13.24 28.60 3.95
C GLY A 60 -13.18 30.02 4.48
N TYR A 61 -13.76 30.30 5.65
CA TYR A 61 -13.83 31.62 6.29
C TYR A 61 -14.31 32.72 5.34
N LEU A 62 -15.45 32.49 4.67
CA LEU A 62 -16.09 33.51 3.84
C LEU A 62 -16.68 34.60 4.77
N PRO A 63 -16.35 35.89 4.57
CA PRO A 63 -16.90 36.97 5.38
C PRO A 63 -18.33 37.33 4.94
N PRO A 64 -19.18 37.89 5.84
CA PRO A 64 -20.53 38.34 5.50
C PRO A 64 -20.55 39.44 4.43
N SER A 65 -19.52 40.28 4.39
CA SER A 65 -19.32 41.34 3.40
C SER A 65 -19.14 40.82 1.96
N GLY A 66 -18.91 39.50 1.80
CA GLY A 66 -18.53 38.87 0.56
C GLY A 66 -17.05 39.04 0.23
N GLY A 67 -16.49 38.02 -0.45
CA GLY A 67 -15.13 37.99 -0.99
C GLY A 67 -14.00 38.07 0.04
N ARG A 68 -13.15 37.04 0.09
CA ARG A 68 -11.97 37.03 0.96
C ARG A 68 -10.86 37.96 0.47
N ALA A 69 -10.17 38.60 1.39
CA ALA A 69 -8.93 39.34 1.12
C ALA A 69 -8.06 39.31 2.38
N ALA A 70 -6.79 38.93 2.24
CA ALA A 70 -5.85 38.91 3.34
C ALA A 70 -4.43 39.15 2.82
N ARG A 71 -3.56 39.68 3.68
CA ARG A 71 -2.14 39.87 3.34
C ARG A 71 -1.20 39.45 4.46
N LEU A 72 -0.04 38.95 4.05
CA LEU A 72 1.10 38.66 4.92
C LEU A 72 2.21 39.65 4.62
N VAL A 73 2.73 40.32 5.65
CA VAL A 73 3.78 41.33 5.50
C VAL A 73 5.11 40.74 5.97
N PHE A 74 6.12 40.85 5.11
CA PHE A 74 7.46 40.38 5.37
C PHE A 74 8.47 41.51 5.25
N SER A 75 9.49 41.50 6.10
CA SER A 75 10.57 42.47 6.08
C SER A 75 11.94 41.79 6.12
N ASP A 76 12.92 42.42 5.48
CA ASP A 76 14.34 42.15 5.65
C ASP A 76 15.15 43.46 5.59
N SER A 77 16.47 43.37 5.50
CA SER A 77 17.34 44.55 5.44
C SER A 77 17.17 45.39 4.17
N ALA A 78 16.57 44.85 3.10
CA ALA A 78 16.42 45.51 1.82
C ALA A 78 15.04 46.16 1.63
N GLY A 79 14.04 45.83 2.44
CA GLY A 79 12.71 46.40 2.30
C GLY A 79 11.61 45.65 3.05
N THR A 80 10.38 45.99 2.70
CA THR A 80 9.16 45.38 3.24
C THR A 80 8.16 45.14 2.12
N TRP A 81 7.59 43.94 2.11
CA TRP A 81 6.69 43.48 1.05
C TRP A 81 5.45 42.83 1.65
N ALA A 82 4.33 42.96 0.96
CA ALA A 82 3.10 42.27 1.29
C ALA A 82 2.73 41.27 0.20
N ILE A 83 2.45 40.03 0.59
CA ILE A 83 1.77 39.05 -0.25
C ILE A 83 0.28 39.18 0.05
N GLU A 84 -0.50 39.70 -0.91
CA GLU A 84 -1.95 39.86 -0.78
C GLU A 84 -2.67 38.85 -1.68
N ARG A 85 -3.65 38.15 -1.13
CA ARG A 85 -4.51 37.22 -1.88
C ARG A 85 -5.98 37.61 -1.76
N THR A 86 -6.67 37.68 -2.88
CA THR A 86 -8.10 38.04 -2.97
C THR A 86 -8.95 36.89 -3.48
N GLU A 87 -10.27 36.95 -3.23
CA GLU A 87 -11.23 36.01 -3.79
C GLU A 87 -11.14 36.00 -5.32
N GLY A 88 -11.22 34.82 -5.92
CA GLY A 88 -11.19 34.70 -7.36
C GLY A 88 -10.87 33.29 -7.85
N PRO A 89 -10.66 33.14 -9.16
CA PRO A 89 -10.38 31.85 -9.78
C PRO A 89 -9.09 31.24 -9.22
N LYS A 90 -8.90 29.92 -9.44
CA LYS A 90 -7.70 29.18 -9.04
C LYS A 90 -7.32 29.38 -7.56
N ARG A 91 -8.31 29.29 -6.66
CA ARG A 91 -8.15 29.43 -5.20
C ARG A 91 -7.70 30.84 -4.75
N GLY A 92 -8.07 31.85 -5.53
CA GLY A 92 -7.80 33.27 -5.26
C GLY A 92 -6.46 33.72 -5.83
N PRO A 93 -6.41 34.71 -6.75
CA PRO A 93 -5.16 35.26 -7.24
C PRO A 93 -4.38 35.99 -6.14
N TYR A 94 -3.05 35.98 -6.24
CA TYR A 94 -2.18 36.74 -5.35
C TYR A 94 -1.40 37.81 -6.10
N LYS A 95 -0.95 38.83 -5.37
CA LYS A 95 0.01 39.84 -5.83
C LYS A 95 1.05 40.07 -4.74
N VAL A 96 2.27 40.42 -5.15
CA VAL A 96 3.30 40.92 -4.24
C VAL A 96 3.38 42.43 -4.38
N ILE A 97 3.28 43.14 -3.27
CA ILE A 97 3.34 44.60 -3.21
C ILE A 97 4.61 44.99 -2.45
N ALA A 98 5.47 45.80 -3.06
CA ALA A 98 6.55 46.46 -2.33
C ALA A 98 5.97 47.62 -1.51
N LEU A 99 6.07 47.53 -0.18
CA LEU A 99 5.73 48.63 0.74
C LEU A 99 6.95 49.55 0.92
N SER A 100 8.16 48.98 0.87
CA SER A 100 9.43 49.68 0.78
C SER A 100 10.48 48.78 0.11
N GLY A 101 11.47 49.37 -0.54
CA GLY A 101 12.50 48.63 -1.28
C GLY A 101 12.10 48.25 -2.72
N PRO A 102 12.92 47.45 -3.42
CA PRO A 102 12.68 47.09 -4.82
C PRO A 102 11.51 46.11 -4.99
N GLU A 103 10.92 46.05 -6.18
CA GLU A 103 9.90 45.05 -6.50
C GLU A 103 10.46 43.62 -6.41
N ARG A 104 9.65 42.67 -5.91
CA ARG A 104 10.04 41.27 -5.71
C ARG A 104 8.89 40.31 -6.06
N PRO A 105 8.50 40.22 -7.34
CA PRO A 105 7.33 39.45 -7.75
C PRO A 105 7.40 37.94 -7.40
N GLY A 106 8.61 37.36 -7.30
CA GLY A 106 8.85 35.97 -6.92
C GLY A 106 8.83 35.68 -5.42
N LEU A 107 8.52 36.68 -4.57
CA LEU A 107 8.63 36.54 -3.11
C LEU A 107 7.82 35.35 -2.56
N LEU A 108 6.63 35.06 -3.10
CA LEU A 108 5.84 33.94 -2.61
C LEU A 108 6.57 32.60 -2.80
N ASP A 109 7.18 32.39 -3.97
CA ASP A 109 7.90 31.16 -4.27
C ASP A 109 9.16 31.02 -3.39
N GLU A 110 9.82 32.15 -3.09
CA GLU A 110 10.95 32.19 -2.16
C GLU A 110 10.55 31.86 -0.72
N ILE A 111 9.41 32.38 -0.23
CA ILE A 111 8.89 32.10 1.11
C ILE A 111 8.44 30.64 1.23
N VAL A 112 7.78 30.11 0.20
CA VAL A 112 7.30 28.71 0.20
C VAL A 112 8.47 27.74 0.01
N GLY A 113 9.51 28.10 -0.75
CA GLY A 113 10.74 27.31 -0.86
C GLY A 113 10.53 25.88 -1.38
N GLY A 114 9.51 25.66 -2.21
CA GLY A 114 9.14 24.32 -2.72
C GLY A 114 8.40 23.43 -1.72
N VAL A 115 8.07 23.93 -0.51
CA VAL A 115 7.27 23.19 0.47
C VAL A 115 5.81 23.16 0.03
N SER A 116 5.27 21.97 -0.25
CA SER A 116 3.87 21.84 -0.66
C SER A 116 2.90 22.23 0.47
N GLU A 117 1.69 22.63 0.13
CA GLU A 117 0.62 22.95 1.11
C GLU A 117 0.40 21.80 2.11
N GLN A 118 0.38 20.56 1.61
CA GLN A 118 0.23 19.37 2.45
C GLN A 118 1.41 19.23 3.43
N THR A 119 2.64 19.46 2.96
CA THR A 119 3.82 19.44 3.83
C THR A 119 3.72 20.54 4.88
N PHE A 120 3.37 21.75 4.48
CA PHE A 120 3.19 22.85 5.42
C PHE A 120 2.15 22.55 6.50
N ARG A 121 1.00 21.96 6.13
CA ARG A 121 -0.03 21.53 7.09
C ARG A 121 0.48 20.50 8.08
N VAL A 122 1.22 19.50 7.61
CA VAL A 122 1.70 18.41 8.47
C VAL A 122 2.80 18.87 9.43
N VAL A 123 3.68 19.78 8.99
CA VAL A 123 4.86 20.21 9.77
C VAL A 123 4.56 21.41 10.66
N PHE A 124 3.83 22.37 10.13
CA PHE A 124 3.62 23.68 10.75
C PHE A 124 2.15 23.92 11.15
N GLY A 125 1.22 23.04 10.74
CA GLY A 125 -0.18 23.06 11.16
C GLY A 125 -0.37 22.41 12.52
N PHE A 126 -0.10 23.16 13.59
CA PHE A 126 -0.39 22.75 14.96
C PHE A 126 -1.85 23.03 15.35
N GLY A 127 -2.81 22.53 14.58
CA GLY A 127 -4.21 22.39 15.01
C GLY A 127 -4.46 21.04 15.70
N LEU A 128 -5.41 20.99 16.64
CA LEU A 128 -5.78 19.74 17.34
C LEU A 128 -6.23 18.63 16.36
N ASP A 129 -7.01 19.01 15.34
CA ASP A 129 -7.49 18.08 14.30
C ASP A 129 -6.37 17.61 13.35
N GLU A 130 -5.35 18.45 13.18
CA GLU A 130 -4.21 18.19 12.30
C GLU A 130 -3.25 17.19 12.95
N LEU A 131 -3.08 17.24 14.29
CA LEU A 131 -2.40 16.21 15.07
C LEU A 131 -3.06 14.83 14.94
N ALA A 132 -4.40 14.76 14.90
CA ALA A 132 -5.12 13.51 14.69
C ALA A 132 -4.92 12.94 13.27
N GLN A 133 -4.70 13.80 12.27
CA GLN A 133 -4.43 13.38 10.88
C GLN A 133 -3.00 12.87 10.65
N ILE A 134 -2.07 13.08 11.58
CA ILE A 134 -0.69 12.52 11.52
C ILE A 134 -0.72 10.97 11.53
N GLY A 135 -1.81 10.34 11.99
CA GLY A 135 -2.01 8.89 11.93
C GLY A 135 -2.38 8.32 10.54
N SER A 136 -2.61 9.15 9.52
CA SER A 136 -2.97 8.66 8.17
C SER A 136 -1.74 8.22 7.35
N ALA A 137 -1.92 7.29 6.43
CA ALA A 137 -0.82 6.74 5.62
C ALA A 137 -0.12 7.79 4.73
N GLU A 138 -0.82 8.85 4.32
CA GLU A 138 -0.25 9.95 3.52
C GLU A 138 0.60 10.91 4.36
N SER A 139 0.14 11.25 5.56
CA SER A 139 0.89 12.10 6.50
C SER A 139 2.11 11.39 7.07
N ALA A 140 2.03 10.07 7.27
CA ALA A 140 3.18 9.25 7.65
C ALA A 140 4.35 9.38 6.64
N GLY A 141 4.07 9.44 5.34
CA GLY A 141 5.10 9.60 4.30
C GLY A 141 5.73 11.00 4.24
N VAL A 142 5.01 12.03 4.67
CA VAL A 142 5.55 13.40 4.81
C VAL A 142 6.43 13.49 6.05
N VAL A 143 5.92 13.03 7.20
CA VAL A 143 6.66 12.98 8.47
C VAL A 143 7.95 12.18 8.31
N ALA A 144 7.90 11.01 7.66
CA ALA A 144 9.10 10.21 7.41
C ALA A 144 10.13 10.91 6.52
N ARG A 145 9.71 11.71 5.54
CA ARG A 145 10.64 12.52 4.73
C ARG A 145 11.30 13.62 5.55
N LEU A 146 10.60 14.24 6.50
CA LEU A 146 11.21 15.19 7.44
C LEU A 146 12.15 14.51 8.42
N TYR A 147 11.79 13.32 8.91
CA TYR A 147 12.68 12.51 9.72
C TYR A 147 13.95 12.15 8.95
N ALA A 148 13.84 11.73 7.68
CA ALA A 148 14.98 11.43 6.82
C ALA A 148 15.87 12.68 6.59
N ALA A 149 15.25 13.82 6.24
CA ALA A 149 15.98 15.08 6.05
C ALA A 149 16.63 15.59 7.35
N GLY A 150 15.96 15.46 8.50
CA GLY A 150 16.48 15.86 9.81
C GLY A 150 17.55 14.93 10.38
N THR A 151 17.60 13.68 9.91
CA THR A 151 18.61 12.68 10.31
C THR A 151 19.73 12.53 9.28
N GLY A 152 19.67 13.24 8.15
CA GLY A 152 20.65 13.17 7.07
C GLY A 152 20.60 11.87 6.26
N LEU A 153 19.49 11.13 6.32
CA LEU A 153 19.29 9.91 5.53
C LEU A 153 18.89 10.29 4.10
N GLU A 154 19.65 9.82 3.12
CA GLU A 154 19.32 10.01 1.68
C GLU A 154 18.05 9.27 1.25
N VAL A 155 17.63 8.25 2.01
CA VAL A 155 16.54 7.35 1.62
C VAL A 155 15.46 7.34 2.69
N ASN A 156 14.20 7.51 2.25
CA ASN A 156 13.03 7.47 3.13
C ASN A 156 12.80 6.05 3.68
N PRO A 157 12.87 5.83 5.01
CA PRO A 157 12.71 4.50 5.61
C PRO A 157 11.36 3.83 5.31
N ILE A 158 10.30 4.62 5.09
CA ILE A 158 8.97 4.08 4.75
C ILE A 158 8.95 3.52 3.33
N ASP A 159 9.66 4.16 2.40
CA ASP A 159 9.72 3.71 1.01
C ASP A 159 10.54 2.42 0.90
N VAL A 160 11.65 2.33 1.66
CA VAL A 160 12.43 1.09 1.81
C VAL A 160 11.55 -0.03 2.38
N ARG A 161 10.79 0.24 3.45
CA ARG A 161 9.86 -0.75 4.02
C ARG A 161 8.84 -1.23 2.99
N ARG A 162 8.21 -0.32 2.24
CA ARG A 162 7.26 -0.69 1.17
C ARG A 162 7.90 -1.54 0.07
N GLN A 163 9.12 -1.20 -0.36
CA GLN A 163 9.84 -2.00 -1.35
C GLN A 163 10.13 -3.41 -0.83
N VAL A 164 10.56 -3.54 0.42
CA VAL A 164 10.79 -4.84 1.07
C VAL A 164 9.49 -5.63 1.18
N GLU A 165 8.38 -5.00 1.57
CA GLU A 165 7.06 -5.64 1.62
C GLU A 165 6.58 -6.10 0.24
N ALA A 166 6.79 -5.28 -0.80
CA ALA A 166 6.43 -5.63 -2.18
C ALA A 166 7.24 -6.84 -2.67
N LEU A 167 8.57 -6.81 -2.52
CA LEU A 167 9.46 -7.91 -2.87
C LEU A 167 9.11 -9.18 -2.08
N ALA A 168 8.84 -9.05 -0.78
CA ALA A 168 8.40 -10.16 0.04
C ALA A 168 7.08 -10.75 -0.47
N SER A 169 6.12 -9.92 -0.90
CA SER A 169 4.82 -10.36 -1.40
C SER A 169 4.88 -11.10 -2.75
N GLU A 170 5.87 -10.78 -3.60
CA GLU A 170 6.13 -11.51 -4.85
C GLU A 170 6.68 -12.92 -4.58
N ILE A 171 7.53 -13.04 -3.56
CA ILE A 171 8.14 -14.30 -3.15
C ILE A 171 7.13 -15.15 -2.37
N TYR A 172 6.43 -14.55 -1.40
CA TYR A 172 5.55 -15.23 -0.46
C TYR A 172 4.43 -14.31 0.06
N SER A 173 3.18 -14.77 -0.03
CA SER A 173 2.04 -14.12 0.59
C SER A 173 1.18 -15.15 1.35
N PRO A 174 0.86 -14.92 2.64
CA PRO A 174 0.02 -15.84 3.42
C PRO A 174 -1.40 -16.05 2.86
N ARG A 175 -1.89 -15.11 2.04
CA ARG A 175 -3.28 -15.09 1.54
C ARG A 175 -3.41 -15.18 0.02
N ALA A 176 -2.33 -15.12 -0.75
CA ALA A 176 -2.40 -15.20 -2.21
C ALA A 176 -2.04 -16.60 -2.72
N SER A 177 -2.84 -17.08 -3.69
CA SER A 177 -2.65 -18.38 -4.38
C SER A 177 -1.53 -18.36 -5.43
N LYS A 178 -1.08 -17.17 -5.86
CA LYS A 178 -0.11 -16.95 -6.96
C LYS A 178 1.38 -16.70 -6.62
N PRO A 179 1.90 -16.77 -5.37
CA PRO A 179 3.35 -16.67 -5.15
C PRO A 179 4.08 -17.91 -5.68
N GLN A 180 5.26 -17.71 -6.29
CA GLN A 180 6.09 -18.78 -6.87
C GLN A 180 6.36 -19.93 -5.90
N LEU A 181 6.57 -19.63 -4.61
CA LEU A 181 6.77 -20.63 -3.55
C LEU A 181 5.54 -21.52 -3.33
N ASN A 182 4.33 -20.97 -3.40
CA ASN A 182 3.09 -21.74 -3.20
C ASN A 182 2.87 -22.70 -4.38
N ALA A 183 3.17 -22.26 -5.61
CA ALA A 183 3.12 -23.10 -6.80
C ALA A 183 4.16 -24.24 -6.75
N LEU A 184 5.39 -23.94 -6.34
CA LEU A 184 6.44 -24.95 -6.16
C LEU A 184 6.07 -25.95 -5.06
N ALA A 185 5.53 -25.50 -3.93
CA ALA A 185 5.10 -26.38 -2.85
C ALA A 185 3.96 -27.32 -3.30
N ALA A 186 2.99 -26.81 -4.05
CA ALA A 186 1.91 -27.62 -4.63
C ALA A 186 2.45 -28.65 -5.64
N SER A 187 3.39 -28.24 -6.49
CA SER A 187 4.06 -29.13 -7.46
C SER A 187 4.83 -30.25 -6.77
N ILE A 188 5.61 -29.94 -5.72
CA ILE A 188 6.32 -30.93 -4.92
C ILE A 188 5.36 -31.92 -4.28
N LYS A 189 4.23 -31.44 -3.74
CA LYS A 189 3.20 -32.31 -3.16
C LYS A 189 2.61 -33.27 -4.20
N SER A 190 2.21 -32.75 -5.36
CA SER A 190 1.67 -33.56 -6.46
C SER A 190 2.67 -34.59 -6.98
N LEU A 191 3.94 -34.21 -7.18
CA LEU A 191 4.98 -35.12 -7.62
C LEU A 191 5.23 -36.26 -6.61
N ARG A 192 5.20 -35.96 -5.30
CA ARG A 192 5.31 -36.98 -4.26
C ARG A 192 4.13 -37.94 -4.25
N GLU A 193 2.91 -37.45 -4.51
CA GLU A 193 1.72 -38.30 -4.64
C GLU A 193 1.82 -39.23 -5.87
N HIS A 194 2.28 -38.71 -7.01
CA HIS A 194 2.52 -39.50 -8.22
C HIS A 194 3.59 -40.59 -8.01
N ILE A 195 4.71 -40.25 -7.36
CA ILE A 195 5.76 -41.23 -7.05
C ILE A 195 5.20 -42.37 -6.20
N ARG A 196 4.43 -42.06 -5.15
CA ARG A 196 3.81 -43.09 -4.30
C ARG A 196 2.82 -43.97 -5.05
N ALA A 197 2.05 -43.40 -5.97
CA ALA A 197 1.12 -44.17 -6.81
C ALA A 197 1.87 -45.16 -7.71
N LEU A 198 2.95 -44.70 -8.36
CA LEU A 198 3.79 -45.55 -9.20
C LEU A 198 4.50 -46.66 -8.41
N GLU A 199 5.00 -46.35 -7.20
CA GLU A 199 5.59 -47.35 -6.30
C GLU A 199 4.57 -48.43 -5.91
N SER A 200 3.32 -48.03 -5.62
CA SER A 200 2.24 -48.96 -5.29
C SER A 200 1.86 -49.85 -6.49
N GLU A 201 1.80 -49.28 -7.69
CA GLU A 201 1.50 -50.03 -8.92
C GLU A 201 2.60 -51.04 -9.24
N ALA A 202 3.87 -50.63 -9.14
CA ALA A 202 5.02 -51.51 -9.31
C ALA A 202 5.02 -52.67 -8.30
N ALA A 203 4.69 -52.40 -7.04
CA ALA A 203 4.55 -53.44 -6.02
C ALA A 203 3.41 -54.42 -6.33
N SER A 204 2.26 -53.93 -6.81
CA SER A 204 1.13 -54.77 -7.23
C SER A 204 1.51 -55.66 -8.42
N TYR A 205 2.18 -55.09 -9.42
CA TYR A 205 2.64 -55.84 -10.59
C TYR A 205 3.62 -56.97 -10.20
N ALA A 206 4.58 -56.68 -9.32
CA ALA A 206 5.50 -57.69 -8.80
C ALA A 206 4.76 -58.84 -8.08
N ALA A 207 3.72 -58.52 -7.29
CA ALA A 207 2.90 -59.52 -6.61
C ALA A 207 2.07 -60.37 -7.59
N GLU A 208 1.49 -59.76 -8.62
CA GLU A 208 0.77 -60.50 -9.67
C GLU A 208 1.69 -61.42 -10.46
N GLN A 209 2.94 -60.99 -10.72
CA GLN A 209 3.90 -61.80 -11.44
C GLN A 209 4.36 -63.03 -10.63
N LEU A 210 4.54 -62.88 -9.31
CA LEU A 210 4.73 -64.01 -8.39
C LEU A 210 3.52 -64.96 -8.44
N ARG A 211 2.30 -64.42 -8.38
CA ARG A 211 1.08 -65.23 -8.44
C ARG A 211 0.92 -65.97 -9.77
N LEU A 212 1.27 -65.33 -10.90
CA LEU A 212 1.27 -65.96 -12.22
C LEU A 212 2.27 -67.11 -12.29
N ASN A 213 3.47 -66.94 -11.72
CA ASN A 213 4.47 -68.01 -11.64
C ASN A 213 3.94 -69.19 -10.80
N GLU A 214 3.38 -68.93 -9.61
CA GLU A 214 2.78 -69.96 -8.77
C GLU A 214 1.63 -70.71 -9.47
N LEU A 215 0.73 -69.99 -10.15
CA LEU A 215 -0.35 -70.62 -10.90
C LEU A 215 0.20 -71.46 -12.06
N SER A 216 1.22 -70.97 -12.76
CA SER A 216 1.84 -71.68 -13.88
C SER A 216 2.50 -72.98 -13.41
N GLU A 217 3.19 -72.95 -12.28
CA GLU A 217 3.77 -74.13 -11.64
C GLU A 217 2.70 -75.15 -11.22
N ARG A 218 1.56 -74.70 -10.67
CA ARG A 218 0.44 -75.59 -10.30
C ARG A 218 -0.30 -76.18 -11.49
N LEU A 219 -0.35 -75.44 -12.60
CA LEU A 219 -1.08 -75.84 -13.79
C LEU A 219 -0.38 -76.98 -14.54
N LEU A 220 0.95 -77.09 -14.42
CA LEU A 220 1.74 -78.16 -15.02
C LEU A 220 1.37 -79.58 -14.53
N PRO A 221 1.40 -79.89 -13.22
CA PRO A 221 1.00 -81.22 -12.72
C PRO A 221 -0.49 -81.51 -12.91
N LEU A 222 -1.36 -80.49 -12.81
CA LEU A 222 -2.80 -80.68 -13.06
C LEU A 222 -3.08 -81.06 -14.52
N LYS A 223 -2.34 -80.47 -15.48
CA LYS A 223 -2.41 -80.89 -16.89
C LYS A 223 -1.94 -82.33 -17.08
N GLN A 224 -0.84 -82.71 -16.44
CA GLN A 224 -0.33 -84.09 -16.50
C GLN A 224 -1.35 -85.07 -15.93
N GLN A 225 -1.94 -84.78 -14.76
CA GLN A 225 -3.00 -85.62 -14.16
C GLN A 225 -4.23 -85.75 -15.06
N ARG A 226 -4.65 -84.66 -15.71
CA ARG A 226 -5.75 -84.71 -16.68
C ARG A 226 -5.41 -85.61 -17.86
N ASP A 227 -4.22 -85.44 -18.44
CA ASP A 227 -3.80 -86.22 -19.62
C ASP A 227 -3.64 -87.72 -19.28
N GLU A 228 -3.13 -88.04 -18.09
CA GLU A 228 -3.10 -89.38 -17.53
C GLU A 228 -4.51 -89.96 -17.36
N ALA A 229 -5.43 -89.23 -16.74
CA ALA A 229 -6.81 -89.65 -16.55
C ALA A 229 -7.54 -89.88 -17.89
N ASP A 230 -7.35 -88.99 -18.87
CA ASP A 230 -7.88 -89.13 -20.22
C ASP A 230 -7.33 -90.38 -20.92
N SER A 231 -6.03 -90.66 -20.76
CA SER A 231 -5.40 -91.86 -21.33
C SER A 231 -5.95 -93.15 -20.70
N ALA A 232 -6.15 -93.16 -19.38
CA ALA A 232 -6.72 -94.29 -18.65
C ALA A 232 -8.18 -94.52 -19.04
N ALA A 233 -8.99 -93.46 -19.16
CA ALA A 233 -10.37 -93.54 -19.61
C ALA A 233 -10.48 -94.13 -21.03
N ARG A 234 -9.58 -93.72 -21.95
CA ARG A 234 -9.51 -94.29 -23.31
C ARG A 234 -9.11 -95.77 -23.29
N ALA A 235 -8.21 -96.19 -22.41
CA ALA A 235 -7.84 -97.59 -22.27
C ALA A 235 -9.02 -98.44 -21.78
N LEU A 236 -9.70 -97.99 -20.71
CA LEU A 236 -10.88 -98.67 -20.16
C LEU A 236 -12.01 -98.80 -21.21
N ALA A 237 -12.22 -97.75 -22.00
CA ALA A 237 -13.21 -97.76 -23.09
C ALA A 237 -12.88 -98.79 -24.18
N ARG A 238 -11.59 -98.97 -24.51
CA ARG A 238 -11.16 -100.03 -25.44
C ARG A 238 -11.36 -101.42 -24.86
N ASP A 239 -11.03 -101.62 -23.59
CA ASP A 239 -11.20 -102.92 -22.91
C ASP A 239 -12.68 -103.32 -22.85
N LEU A 240 -13.57 -102.37 -22.56
CA LEU A 240 -15.02 -102.57 -22.61
C LEU A 240 -15.50 -102.98 -24.01
N GLN A 241 -14.99 -102.37 -25.07
CA GLN A 241 -15.33 -102.75 -26.45
C GLN A 241 -14.83 -104.17 -26.79
N GLN A 242 -13.66 -104.57 -26.31
CA GLN A 242 -13.14 -105.94 -26.52
C GLN A 242 -13.96 -106.98 -25.76
N VAL A 243 -14.37 -106.70 -24.52
CA VAL A 243 -15.25 -107.60 -23.75
C VAL A 243 -16.62 -107.74 -24.42
N GLN A 244 -17.17 -106.67 -24.98
CA GLN A 244 -18.43 -106.70 -25.72
C GLN A 244 -18.35 -107.39 -27.09
N ALA A 245 -17.16 -107.51 -27.69
CA ALA A 245 -16.95 -108.19 -28.97
C ALA A 245 -16.69 -109.69 -28.82
N VAL A 246 -16.41 -110.18 -27.61
CA VAL A 246 -16.15 -111.59 -27.29
C VAL A 246 -17.36 -112.29 -26.63
N ALA A 247 -18.37 -111.52 -26.21
CA ALA A 247 -19.66 -112.00 -25.73
C ALA A 247 -20.68 -112.11 -26.88
#